data_AF-A0A0B2PYF2-F1
#
_entry.id   AF-A0A0B2PYF2-F1
#
_cell.length_a   1.000
_cell.length_b   1.000
_cell.length_c   1.000
_cell.angle_alpha   90.00
_cell.angle_beta   90.00
_cell.angle_gamma   90.00
#
_symmetry.space_group_name_H-M   'P 1'
#
loop_
_entity.id
_entity.type
_entity.pdbx_description
1 polymer ?
#
loop_
_entity_poly.entity_id
_entity_poly.type
_entity_poly.pdbx_seq_one_letter_code
_entity_poly.pdbx_strand_id
1 'polypeptide(L)'
;MGGRGGPTLLIVWRAVTVPVNDFYLGWALVEVLLVLALFCCSLWTVWSSTTLCQQTNEEVRPHSVSITEFGAVGDGVTLNTKAFQNAIFYLNSFADKGGAKLFVPAGRWLTGSFDLISHLTLSLDKDAVILGSTNPEDWPVVDPLPSYGRGRELPGGRHKSLIYGHNLTDVIITGNNGTIDGQGSIWWNRFWNRSLDYTRPHLVELMNSTGVLISNLTFLNSPFWTIHPVYCSQVTVQNVRILAPHDSPNTDGIDPDSSDNVCIEDCYISTGDDLIAIKSGWDEYGIAYGRPSTNIIIHRLVGRTQTSGIAIGSEMSGGVSEVHAEDIQFYDSYNAIRIKTSPGRGGYVRNIYVSNVTLANVDIAITFTGLYGEHPDDAYNPNALPVIEKITIKDVVGENIKTAGLIEGIEGDNFVNICLSNIILNVTSNYPWNCSYVKGYSDLVQPEACEPLKERIFPGHCSDCYYLTNQIQSSNSQNRGQTSGDIRG
;
A
#
# COMPACT_ATOMS: atom_id res chain seq x y z
N MET A 1 -85.04 -20.34 25.10
CA MET A 1 -84.29 -21.29 25.96
C MET A 1 -82.96 -20.62 26.24
N GLY A 2 -82.86 -19.70 27.20
CA GLY A 2 -82.84 -19.94 28.65
C GLY A 2 -81.38 -20.05 29.06
N GLY A 3 -80.72 -19.12 29.75
CA GLY A 3 -81.15 -17.94 30.50
C GLY A 3 -80.25 -17.83 31.74
N ARG A 4 -80.09 -16.59 32.23
CA ARG A 4 -79.45 -16.14 33.50
C ARG A 4 -77.94 -15.89 33.41
N GLY A 5 -77.41 -14.73 33.80
CA GLY A 5 -77.98 -13.52 34.41
C GLY A 5 -76.86 -12.50 34.67
N GLY A 6 -77.15 -11.20 34.55
CA GLY A 6 -76.24 -10.07 34.85
C GLY A 6 -76.04 -9.84 36.36
N PRO A 7 -75.77 -8.61 36.87
CA PRO A 7 -75.66 -7.28 36.23
C PRO A 7 -74.30 -6.57 36.53
N THR A 8 -73.80 -5.64 35.71
CA THR A 8 -74.03 -4.17 35.64
C THR A 8 -73.73 -3.38 36.94
N LEU A 9 -72.77 -2.44 36.86
CA LEU A 9 -72.81 -1.18 37.60
C LEU A 9 -72.44 -0.03 36.65
N LEU A 10 -73.21 1.06 36.75
CA LEU A 10 -73.36 2.13 35.78
C LEU A 10 -73.43 3.46 36.54
N ILE A 11 -72.59 4.45 36.22
CA ILE A 11 -72.80 5.90 36.48
C ILE A 11 -71.92 6.63 35.42
N VAL A 12 -72.36 7.36 34.39
CA VAL A 12 -73.32 8.48 34.17
C VAL A 12 -72.70 9.89 34.33
N TRP A 13 -72.40 10.48 33.16
CA TRP A 13 -72.47 11.89 32.69
C TRP A 13 -71.64 13.02 33.34
N ARG A 14 -70.88 13.76 32.51
CA ARG A 14 -71.28 15.08 31.93
C ARG A 14 -70.13 15.74 31.16
N ALA A 15 -70.44 16.29 29.99
CA ALA A 15 -69.61 17.32 29.37
C ALA A 15 -69.78 18.64 30.15
N VAL A 16 -68.65 19.25 30.50
CA VAL A 16 -68.58 20.62 31.03
C VAL A 16 -67.57 21.35 30.15
N THR A 17 -68.00 22.44 29.53
CA THR A 17 -67.14 23.42 28.85
C THR A 17 -66.93 24.63 29.75
N VAL A 18 -65.79 25.32 29.50
CA VAL A 18 -65.39 26.70 29.90
C VAL A 18 -64.67 26.81 31.27
N PRO A 19 -63.65 27.70 31.49
CA PRO A 19 -62.97 28.68 30.63
C PRO A 19 -61.43 28.53 30.53
N VAL A 20 -60.87 29.29 29.58
CA VAL A 20 -59.47 29.73 29.50
C VAL A 20 -59.09 30.47 30.78
N ASN A 21 -58.01 30.05 31.44
CA ASN A 21 -57.27 30.88 32.38
C ASN A 21 -55.82 30.94 31.90
N ASP A 22 -55.43 32.16 31.54
CA ASP A 22 -54.04 32.58 31.43
C ASP A 22 -53.30 32.26 32.72
N PHE A 23 -52.13 31.65 32.57
CA PHE A 23 -50.86 31.96 33.24
C PHE A 23 -49.95 30.72 33.14
N TYR A 24 -48.69 31.00 32.82
CA TYR A 24 -47.51 30.11 32.72
C TYR A 24 -47.06 29.72 31.30
N LEU A 25 -45.73 29.90 31.11
CA LEU A 25 -44.86 29.67 29.95
C LEU A 25 -44.93 30.78 28.87
N GLY A 26 -44.05 31.78 28.83
CA GLY A 26 -42.67 31.78 29.31
C GLY A 26 -41.78 30.90 28.41
N TRP A 27 -41.16 31.53 27.41
CA TRP A 27 -39.97 31.05 26.70
C TRP A 27 -40.10 29.75 25.90
N ALA A 28 -40.75 29.81 24.73
CA ALA A 28 -40.69 28.71 23.75
C ALA A 28 -40.55 29.20 22.29
N LEU A 29 -39.90 30.34 22.08
CA LEU A 29 -39.68 30.91 20.73
C LEU A 29 -38.24 31.32 20.43
N VAL A 30 -37.26 30.90 21.24
CA VAL A 30 -35.82 31.13 20.98
C VAL A 30 -35.04 29.83 20.76
N GLU A 31 -35.60 28.65 21.06
CA GLU A 31 -34.88 27.38 20.84
C GLU A 31 -35.12 26.72 19.48
N VAL A 32 -36.08 27.17 18.68
CA VAL A 32 -36.33 26.56 17.35
C VAL A 32 -35.40 27.12 16.26
N LEU A 33 -34.67 28.22 16.53
CA LEU A 33 -33.73 28.83 15.58
C LEU A 33 -32.25 28.56 15.88
N LEU A 34 -31.92 27.83 16.95
CA LEU A 34 -30.54 27.42 17.26
C LEU A 34 -30.22 25.96 16.91
N VAL A 35 -31.23 25.13 16.62
CA VAL A 35 -31.03 23.73 16.19
C VAL A 35 -30.68 23.61 14.70
N LEU A 36 -30.89 24.68 13.90
CA LEU A 36 -30.51 24.71 12.48
C LEU A 36 -29.07 25.18 12.21
N ALA A 37 -28.29 25.52 13.25
CA ALA A 37 -26.90 25.97 13.13
C ALA A 37 -25.85 24.95 13.63
N LEU A 38 -26.26 23.76 14.08
CA LEU A 38 -25.36 22.71 14.61
C LEU A 38 -25.34 21.40 13.80
N PHE A 39 -26.04 21.34 12.67
CA PHE A 39 -25.92 20.24 11.70
C PHE A 39 -25.14 20.68 10.47
N CYS A 40 -23.86 20.99 10.66
CA CYS A 40 -22.91 21.14 9.55
C CYS A 40 -21.79 20.11 9.68
N CYS A 41 -22.15 18.84 9.84
CA CYS A 41 -21.27 17.67 9.66
C CYS A 41 -22.10 16.37 9.77
N SER A 42 -22.94 16.09 8.78
CA SER A 42 -23.45 14.73 8.52
C SER A 42 -24.33 14.73 7.27
N LEU A 43 -23.71 14.97 6.12
CA LEU A 43 -24.23 14.40 4.88
C LEU A 43 -23.78 12.95 4.83
N TRP A 44 -24.68 12.05 5.24
CA TRP A 44 -24.57 10.64 4.88
C TRP A 44 -24.96 10.51 3.42
N THR A 45 -24.00 10.78 2.55
CA THR A 45 -24.04 10.33 1.18
C THR A 45 -23.28 9.01 1.14
N VAL A 46 -23.99 7.91 0.85
CA VAL A 46 -23.34 6.65 0.43
C VAL A 46 -22.72 6.95 -0.94
N TRP A 47 -21.44 7.30 -0.94
CA TRP A 47 -20.68 7.43 -2.18
C TRP A 47 -20.41 6.01 -2.67
N SER A 48 -20.84 5.73 -3.90
CA SER A 48 -20.22 4.71 -4.73
C SER A 48 -18.72 4.98 -4.72
N SER A 49 -17.90 4.00 -4.33
CA SER A 49 -16.44 4.15 -4.20
C SER A 49 -15.86 4.73 -5.48
N THR A 50 -15.48 6.01 -5.44
CA THR A 50 -14.71 6.64 -6.50
C THR A 50 -13.29 6.11 -6.38
N THR A 51 -12.79 5.44 -7.42
CA THR A 51 -11.39 5.03 -7.55
C THR A 51 -10.48 6.22 -7.20
N LEU A 52 -9.69 6.10 -6.13
CA LEU A 52 -8.71 7.13 -5.72
C LEU A 52 -7.57 7.22 -6.72
N CYS A 53 -7.28 6.10 -7.37
CA CYS A 53 -6.33 6.01 -8.45
C CYS A 53 -6.93 6.47 -9.77
N GLN A 54 -6.15 7.20 -10.56
CA GLN A 54 -6.52 7.53 -11.93
C GLN A 54 -6.56 6.23 -12.76
N GLN A 55 -7.68 5.96 -13.42
CA GLN A 55 -7.77 4.85 -14.37
C GLN A 55 -6.71 5.01 -15.45
N THR A 56 -5.73 4.11 -15.46
CA THR A 56 -4.87 3.89 -16.62
C THR A 56 -5.66 3.03 -17.60
N ASN A 57 -6.02 3.59 -18.75
CA ASN A 57 -6.66 2.79 -19.80
C ASN A 57 -5.64 1.77 -20.28
N GLU A 58 -6.01 0.47 -20.28
CA GLU A 58 -5.22 -0.55 -20.96
C GLU A 58 -5.14 -0.18 -22.45
N GLU A 59 -3.96 0.28 -22.90
CA GLU A 59 -3.75 0.60 -24.30
C GLU A 59 -3.73 -0.68 -25.15
N VAL A 60 -4.63 -0.75 -26.13
CA VAL A 60 -4.63 -1.83 -27.11
C VAL A 60 -3.46 -1.63 -28.06
N ARG A 61 -2.43 -2.46 -27.93
CA ARG A 61 -1.28 -2.44 -28.84
C ARG A 61 -1.68 -2.93 -30.24
N PRO A 62 -1.27 -2.24 -31.32
CA PRO A 62 -1.66 -2.59 -32.69
C PRO A 62 -1.00 -3.87 -33.21
N HIS A 63 0.13 -4.27 -32.64
CA HIS A 63 0.83 -5.50 -32.98
C HIS A 63 0.82 -6.49 -31.82
N SER A 64 0.63 -7.77 -32.10
CA SER A 64 0.70 -8.83 -31.09
C SER A 64 1.27 -10.11 -31.66
N VAL A 65 2.08 -10.79 -30.86
CA VAL A 65 2.65 -12.11 -31.16
C VAL A 65 2.55 -13.01 -29.92
N SER A 66 2.49 -14.32 -30.13
CA SER A 66 2.59 -15.30 -29.07
C SER A 66 4.04 -15.75 -28.84
N ILE A 67 4.39 -16.03 -27.59
CA ILE A 67 5.71 -16.56 -27.23
C ILE A 67 6.06 -17.89 -27.95
N THR A 68 5.04 -18.68 -28.34
CA THR A 68 5.23 -19.93 -29.10
C THR A 68 5.78 -19.71 -30.51
N GLU A 69 5.55 -18.53 -31.09
CA GLU A 69 6.09 -18.16 -32.41
C GLU A 69 7.61 -18.03 -32.41
N PHE A 70 8.21 -17.92 -31.21
CA PHE A 70 9.66 -17.82 -31.00
C PHE A 70 10.27 -19.12 -30.47
N GLY A 71 9.55 -20.24 -30.62
CA GLY A 71 10.03 -21.58 -30.27
C GLY A 71 9.93 -21.92 -28.78
N ALA A 72 9.18 -21.14 -27.99
CA ALA A 72 8.93 -21.49 -26.60
C ALA A 72 8.06 -22.73 -26.47
N VAL A 73 8.34 -23.54 -25.43
CA VAL A 73 7.61 -24.76 -25.09
C VAL A 73 7.07 -24.63 -23.66
N GLY A 74 5.75 -24.71 -23.52
CA GLY A 74 5.00 -24.52 -22.27
C GLY A 74 4.91 -25.77 -21.39
N ASP A 75 5.97 -26.60 -21.34
CA ASP A 75 6.01 -27.89 -20.63
C ASP A 75 6.48 -27.78 -19.16
N GLY A 76 6.95 -26.61 -18.74
CA GLY A 76 7.50 -26.35 -17.41
C GLY A 76 8.92 -26.86 -17.19
N VAL A 77 9.60 -27.34 -18.23
CA VAL A 77 10.95 -27.92 -18.18
C VAL A 77 11.89 -27.26 -19.17
N THR A 78 11.40 -26.93 -20.37
CA THR A 78 12.18 -26.25 -21.40
C THR A 78 12.51 -24.83 -20.97
N LEU A 79 13.79 -24.47 -20.96
CA LEU A 79 14.25 -23.11 -20.65
C LEU A 79 13.95 -22.16 -21.81
N ASN A 80 12.96 -21.29 -21.63
CA ASN A 80 12.41 -20.40 -22.65
C ASN A 80 13.06 -19.01 -22.68
N THR A 81 14.14 -18.77 -21.92
CA THR A 81 14.79 -17.44 -21.81
C THR A 81 15.11 -16.84 -23.17
N LYS A 82 15.66 -17.63 -24.10
CA LYS A 82 15.97 -17.19 -25.46
C LYS A 82 14.71 -16.86 -26.27
N ALA A 83 13.63 -17.60 -26.08
CA ALA A 83 12.37 -17.33 -26.77
C ALA A 83 11.77 -15.98 -26.31
N PHE A 84 11.79 -15.70 -25.00
CA PHE A 84 11.40 -14.39 -24.46
C PHE A 84 12.27 -13.27 -25.02
N GLN A 85 13.59 -13.42 -24.95
CA GLN A 85 14.53 -12.42 -25.47
C GLN A 85 14.33 -12.16 -26.97
N ASN A 86 14.16 -13.21 -27.79
CA ASN A 86 13.93 -13.08 -29.23
C ASN A 86 12.58 -12.42 -29.53
N ALA A 87 11.52 -12.78 -28.80
CA ALA A 87 10.20 -12.18 -28.95
C ALA A 87 10.24 -10.68 -28.65
N ILE A 88 10.85 -10.30 -27.53
CA ILE A 88 10.96 -8.90 -27.11
C ILE A 88 11.84 -8.11 -28.08
N PHE A 89 12.97 -8.67 -28.53
CA PHE A 89 13.82 -8.06 -29.55
C PHE A 89 13.04 -7.77 -30.84
N TYR A 90 12.25 -8.73 -31.32
CA TYR A 90 11.40 -8.54 -32.49
C TYR A 90 10.35 -7.43 -32.26
N LEU A 91 9.66 -7.46 -31.11
CA LEU A 91 8.62 -6.50 -30.75
C LEU A 91 9.13 -5.06 -30.63
N ASN A 92 10.42 -4.87 -30.32
CA ASN A 92 11.05 -3.54 -30.29
C ASN A 92 10.96 -2.80 -31.63
N SER A 93 10.81 -3.51 -32.74
CA SER A 93 10.61 -2.90 -34.08
C SER A 93 9.25 -2.19 -34.24
N PHE A 94 8.39 -2.27 -33.23
CA PHE A 94 7.06 -1.65 -33.19
C PHE A 94 6.92 -0.58 -32.11
N ALA A 95 7.99 -0.25 -31.36
CA ALA A 95 7.96 0.78 -30.32
C ALA A 95 7.41 2.12 -30.86
N ASP A 96 7.97 2.63 -31.97
CA ASP A 96 7.53 3.88 -32.61
C ASP A 96 6.22 3.75 -33.40
N LYS A 97 5.54 2.59 -33.35
CA LYS A 97 4.30 2.30 -34.08
C LYS A 97 3.11 2.07 -33.14
N GLY A 98 3.19 2.58 -31.92
CA GLY A 98 2.17 2.40 -30.88
C GLY A 98 2.40 1.16 -30.00
N GLY A 99 3.60 0.58 -30.04
CA GLY A 99 3.97 -0.55 -29.21
C GLY A 99 3.46 -1.90 -29.70
N ALA A 100 3.72 -2.92 -28.89
CA ALA A 100 3.33 -4.29 -29.20
C ALA A 100 3.01 -5.13 -27.96
N LYS A 101 2.23 -6.19 -28.17
CA LYS A 101 1.82 -7.14 -27.14
C LYS A 101 2.52 -8.48 -27.30
N LEU A 102 3.24 -8.92 -26.27
CA LEU A 102 3.70 -10.30 -26.11
C LEU A 102 2.65 -11.09 -25.36
N PHE A 103 2.05 -12.08 -26.02
CA PHE A 103 1.04 -12.95 -25.44
C PHE A 103 1.64 -14.30 -24.99
N VAL A 104 1.43 -14.65 -23.73
CA VAL A 104 1.85 -15.92 -23.12
C VAL A 104 0.60 -16.79 -22.90
N PRO A 105 0.38 -17.84 -23.71
CA PRO A 105 -0.82 -18.67 -23.62
C PRO A 105 -0.76 -19.63 -22.41
N ALA A 106 -1.87 -20.32 -22.15
CA ALA A 106 -1.93 -21.37 -21.15
C ALA A 106 -0.78 -22.39 -21.31
N GLY A 107 -0.13 -22.74 -20.20
CA GLY A 107 1.09 -23.53 -20.21
C GLY A 107 2.06 -23.12 -19.11
N ARG A 108 3.16 -23.86 -18.96
CA ARG A 108 4.19 -23.63 -17.95
C ARG A 108 5.50 -23.22 -18.63
N TRP A 109 5.95 -22.00 -18.42
CA TRP A 109 7.03 -21.37 -19.19
C TRP A 109 8.24 -21.12 -18.28
N LEU A 110 9.11 -22.13 -18.15
CA LEU A 110 10.36 -21.99 -17.39
C LEU A 110 11.28 -20.98 -18.09
N THR A 111 11.80 -20.01 -17.35
CA THR A 111 12.71 -18.98 -17.87
C THR A 111 13.65 -18.45 -16.80
N GLY A 112 14.83 -18.03 -17.22
CA GLY A 112 15.70 -17.13 -16.45
C GLY A 112 15.24 -15.68 -16.59
N SER A 113 16.09 -14.76 -16.13
CA SER A 113 15.84 -13.32 -16.23
C SER A 113 15.71 -12.85 -17.69
N PHE A 114 14.75 -11.98 -17.96
CA PHE A 114 14.60 -11.31 -19.25
C PHE A 114 14.19 -9.83 -19.09
N ASP A 115 14.62 -9.03 -20.07
CA ASP A 115 14.41 -7.58 -20.12
C ASP A 115 13.15 -7.22 -20.89
N LEU A 116 12.35 -6.32 -20.34
CA LEU A 116 11.27 -5.63 -21.04
C LEU A 116 11.80 -4.43 -21.83
N ILE A 117 10.94 -3.89 -22.71
CA ILE A 117 11.18 -2.69 -23.51
C ILE A 117 10.01 -1.70 -23.34
N SER A 118 10.21 -0.44 -23.72
CA SER A 118 9.13 0.56 -23.76
C SER A 118 8.02 0.17 -24.73
N HIS A 119 6.80 0.65 -24.46
CA HIS A 119 5.60 0.40 -25.27
C HIS A 119 5.26 -1.10 -25.42
N LEU A 120 5.60 -1.91 -24.42
CA LEU A 120 5.33 -3.35 -24.40
C LEU A 120 4.13 -3.64 -23.50
N THR A 121 3.25 -4.53 -23.99
CA THR A 121 2.28 -5.22 -23.15
C THR A 121 2.66 -6.70 -23.03
N LEU A 122 3.11 -7.13 -21.86
CA LEU A 122 3.25 -8.55 -21.51
C LEU A 122 1.91 -9.05 -20.95
N SER A 123 1.27 -9.99 -21.64
CA SER A 123 -0.07 -10.46 -21.31
C SER A 123 -0.10 -11.97 -21.11
N LEU A 124 -0.47 -12.41 -19.91
CA LEU A 124 -0.56 -13.83 -19.55
C LEU A 124 -2.01 -14.29 -19.60
N ASP A 125 -2.29 -15.35 -20.35
CA ASP A 125 -3.62 -15.92 -20.39
C ASP A 125 -3.97 -16.64 -19.08
N LYS A 126 -5.24 -17.00 -18.95
CA LYS A 126 -5.69 -17.92 -17.92
C LYS A 126 -4.88 -19.22 -18.01
N ASP A 127 -4.47 -19.75 -16.86
CA ASP A 127 -3.66 -20.97 -16.74
C ASP A 127 -2.24 -20.89 -17.36
N ALA A 128 -1.80 -19.69 -17.78
CA ALA A 128 -0.40 -19.43 -18.10
C ALA A 128 0.42 -19.26 -16.80
N VAL A 129 1.57 -19.92 -16.71
CA VAL A 129 2.48 -19.85 -15.57
C VAL A 129 3.89 -19.57 -16.06
N ILE A 130 4.41 -18.36 -15.84
CA ILE A 130 5.85 -18.09 -15.97
C ILE A 130 6.55 -18.65 -14.73
N LEU A 131 7.54 -19.52 -14.92
CA LEU A 131 8.30 -20.16 -13.84
C LEU A 131 9.72 -19.61 -13.82
N GLY A 132 10.14 -19.01 -12.71
CA GLY A 132 11.52 -18.58 -12.50
C GLY A 132 12.45 -19.79 -12.38
N SER A 133 13.56 -19.80 -13.12
CA SER A 133 14.54 -20.89 -13.08
C SER A 133 15.09 -21.11 -11.66
N THR A 134 15.21 -22.37 -11.25
CA THR A 134 15.86 -22.72 -9.97
C THR A 134 17.38 -22.75 -10.04
N ASN A 135 17.96 -22.52 -11.22
CA ASN A 135 19.41 -22.45 -11.42
C ASN A 135 19.88 -20.98 -11.29
N PRO A 136 20.72 -20.64 -10.29
CA PRO A 136 21.19 -19.26 -10.09
C PRO A 136 21.92 -18.64 -11.29
N GLU A 137 22.56 -19.45 -12.14
CA GLU A 137 23.25 -18.97 -13.34
C GLU A 137 22.31 -18.36 -14.40
N ASP A 138 21.01 -18.68 -14.31
CA ASP A 138 19.99 -18.08 -15.19
C ASP A 138 19.54 -16.67 -14.73
N TRP A 139 20.17 -16.15 -13.67
CA TRP A 139 19.90 -14.86 -13.05
C TRP A 139 21.20 -14.05 -13.03
N PRO A 140 21.50 -13.26 -14.09
CA PRO A 140 22.75 -12.51 -14.18
C PRO A 140 22.97 -11.61 -12.97
N VAL A 141 24.23 -11.45 -12.54
CA VAL A 141 24.58 -10.50 -11.47
C VAL A 141 24.74 -9.11 -12.06
N VAL A 142 24.11 -8.13 -11.44
CA VAL A 142 24.16 -6.71 -11.80
C VAL A 142 24.65 -5.89 -10.60
N ASP A 143 25.01 -4.64 -10.88
CA ASP A 143 25.42 -3.69 -9.85
C ASP A 143 24.30 -3.45 -8.83
N PRO A 144 24.66 -3.15 -7.56
CA PRO A 144 23.69 -2.76 -6.56
C PRO A 144 22.95 -1.48 -6.96
N LEU A 145 21.83 -1.23 -6.29
CA LEU A 145 21.12 0.03 -6.46
C LEU A 145 22.00 1.20 -5.99
N PRO A 146 22.14 2.28 -6.78
CA PRO A 146 22.98 3.41 -6.39
C PRO A 146 22.52 4.06 -5.08
N SER A 147 21.22 4.03 -4.77
CA SER A 147 20.68 4.52 -3.50
C SER A 147 20.91 3.59 -2.30
N TYR A 148 21.55 2.42 -2.48
CA TYR A 148 21.86 1.45 -1.43
C TYR A 148 23.37 1.21 -1.24
N GLY A 149 24.19 1.56 -2.24
CA GLY A 149 25.66 1.40 -2.21
C GLY A 149 26.18 -0.04 -2.35
N ARG A 150 25.36 -1.04 -1.96
CA ARG A 150 25.67 -2.47 -1.99
C ARG A 150 24.40 -3.31 -2.14
N GLY A 151 24.57 -4.62 -2.33
CA GLY A 151 23.48 -5.57 -2.21
C GLY A 151 22.80 -5.48 -0.83
N ARG A 152 21.47 -5.59 -0.83
CA ARG A 152 20.64 -5.44 0.37
C ARG A 152 20.93 -6.51 1.43
N GLU A 153 21.24 -7.72 1.00
CA GLU A 153 21.53 -8.84 1.90
C GLU A 153 23.04 -9.02 2.13
N LEU A 154 23.85 -8.77 1.10
CA LEU A 154 25.28 -9.08 1.08
C LEU A 154 26.06 -7.96 0.38
N PRO A 155 27.33 -7.70 0.78
CA PRO A 155 28.17 -6.75 0.06
C PRO A 155 28.35 -7.18 -1.40
N GLY A 156 28.49 -6.22 -2.32
CA GLY A 156 28.69 -6.49 -3.75
C GLY A 156 27.40 -6.36 -4.57
N GLY A 157 27.33 -7.15 -5.65
CA GLY A 157 26.22 -7.12 -6.60
C GLY A 157 24.95 -7.83 -6.13
N ARG A 158 23.98 -7.90 -7.03
CA ARG A 158 22.68 -8.56 -6.83
C ARG A 158 22.29 -9.35 -8.06
N HIS A 159 21.54 -10.44 -7.89
CA HIS A 159 20.93 -11.11 -9.02
C HIS A 159 19.85 -10.22 -9.64
N LYS A 160 19.81 -10.18 -10.98
CA LYS A 160 18.79 -9.49 -11.77
C LYS A 160 17.45 -10.20 -11.63
N SER A 161 16.37 -9.42 -11.53
CA SER A 161 15.00 -9.93 -11.35
C SER A 161 14.50 -10.78 -12.51
N LEU A 162 13.48 -11.62 -12.27
CA LEU A 162 12.93 -12.52 -13.29
C LEU A 162 12.39 -11.74 -14.49
N ILE A 163 11.55 -10.76 -14.18
CA ILE A 163 11.06 -9.76 -15.14
C ILE A 163 11.73 -8.44 -14.76
N TYR A 164 12.58 -7.94 -15.64
CA TYR A 164 13.37 -6.74 -15.40
C TYR A 164 13.11 -5.67 -16.45
N GLY A 165 13.17 -4.41 -16.07
CA GLY A 165 13.15 -3.29 -17.00
C GLY A 165 13.95 -2.11 -16.47
N HIS A 166 14.61 -1.38 -17.37
CA HIS A 166 15.34 -0.16 -17.00
C HIS A 166 15.12 0.94 -18.03
N ASN A 167 14.79 2.14 -17.57
CA ASN A 167 14.59 3.32 -18.41
C ASN A 167 13.44 3.13 -19.42
N LEU A 168 12.33 2.55 -18.96
CA LEU A 168 11.18 2.22 -19.80
C LEU A 168 10.10 3.30 -19.73
N THR A 169 9.31 3.41 -20.78
CA THR A 169 8.09 4.22 -20.82
C THR A 169 6.95 3.37 -21.31
N ASP A 170 5.78 3.50 -20.67
CA ASP A 170 4.54 2.88 -21.13
C ASP A 170 4.65 1.34 -21.22
N VAL A 171 4.71 0.70 -20.05
CA VAL A 171 4.85 -0.75 -19.91
C VAL A 171 3.66 -1.33 -19.18
N ILE A 172 3.06 -2.36 -19.76
CA ILE A 172 1.89 -3.05 -19.20
C ILE A 172 2.25 -4.51 -18.95
N ILE A 173 2.09 -4.99 -17.72
CA ILE A 173 2.20 -6.40 -17.33
C ILE A 173 0.83 -6.82 -16.82
N THR A 174 0.08 -7.55 -17.64
CA THR A 174 -1.33 -7.87 -17.34
C THR A 174 -1.71 -9.29 -17.73
N GLY A 175 -2.96 -9.68 -17.52
CA GLY A 175 -3.43 -11.00 -17.90
C GLY A 175 -4.87 -11.30 -17.53
N ASN A 176 -5.27 -12.54 -17.81
CA ASN A 176 -6.55 -13.12 -17.38
C ASN A 176 -6.35 -13.93 -16.09
N ASN A 177 -5.74 -13.33 -15.07
CA ASN A 177 -5.28 -14.01 -13.85
C ASN A 177 -4.23 -15.12 -14.14
N GLY A 178 -3.33 -14.85 -15.08
CA GLY A 178 -2.11 -15.65 -15.28
C GLY A 178 -1.17 -15.56 -14.06
N THR A 179 -0.24 -16.50 -13.97
CA THR A 179 0.65 -16.64 -12.81
C THR A 179 2.12 -16.38 -13.15
N ILE A 180 2.81 -15.65 -12.28
CA ILE A 180 4.28 -15.52 -12.28
C ILE A 180 4.78 -16.15 -10.98
N ASP A 181 5.45 -17.30 -11.06
CA ASP A 181 5.93 -18.07 -9.91
C ASP A 181 7.46 -18.06 -9.90
N GLY A 182 8.04 -17.43 -8.89
CA GLY A 182 9.48 -17.27 -8.74
C GLY A 182 10.22 -18.54 -8.32
N GLN A 183 9.51 -19.60 -7.91
CA GLN A 183 10.08 -20.83 -7.34
C GLN A 183 11.12 -20.54 -6.24
N GLY A 184 10.81 -19.57 -5.38
CA GLY A 184 11.73 -18.95 -4.41
C GLY A 184 12.36 -19.88 -3.36
N SER A 185 11.83 -21.08 -3.15
CA SER A 185 12.30 -22.00 -2.10
C SER A 185 13.79 -22.32 -2.17
N ILE A 186 14.37 -22.41 -3.37
CA ILE A 186 15.81 -22.62 -3.54
C ILE A 186 16.63 -21.44 -2.99
N TRP A 187 16.13 -20.22 -3.17
CA TRP A 187 16.76 -18.99 -2.72
C TRP A 187 16.62 -18.81 -1.20
N TRP A 188 15.44 -19.10 -0.65
CA TRP A 188 15.20 -19.06 0.79
C TRP A 188 16.09 -20.06 1.53
N ASN A 189 16.23 -21.28 1.00
CA ASN A 189 17.14 -22.29 1.55
C ASN A 189 18.60 -21.80 1.55
N ARG A 190 19.05 -21.13 0.48
CA ARG A 190 20.40 -20.54 0.42
C ARG A 190 20.58 -19.40 1.43
N PHE A 191 19.56 -18.57 1.63
CA PHE A 191 19.58 -17.51 2.62
C PHE A 191 19.73 -18.08 4.05
N TRP A 192 18.91 -19.05 4.42
CA TRP A 192 18.97 -19.74 5.71
C TRP A 192 20.28 -20.49 5.93
N ASN A 193 20.83 -21.11 4.89
CA ASN A 193 22.11 -21.79 4.95
C ASN A 193 23.32 -20.85 4.81
N ARG A 194 23.10 -19.53 4.68
CA ARG A 194 24.14 -18.50 4.49
C ARG A 194 25.10 -18.84 3.34
N SER A 195 24.53 -19.36 2.24
CA SER A 195 25.26 -19.83 1.06
C SER A 195 24.93 -19.01 -0.19
N LEU A 196 24.55 -17.75 -0.01
CA LEU A 196 24.36 -16.79 -1.07
C LEU A 196 25.69 -16.09 -1.35
N ASP A 197 26.00 -15.88 -2.63
CA ASP A 197 27.17 -15.09 -3.05
C ASP A 197 26.79 -13.61 -3.29
N TYR A 198 25.53 -13.37 -3.63
CA TYR A 198 24.95 -12.06 -3.94
C TYR A 198 23.54 -11.94 -3.38
N THR A 199 23.00 -10.71 -3.35
CA THR A 199 21.59 -10.48 -2.99
C THR A 199 20.66 -11.21 -3.95
N ARG A 200 19.62 -11.86 -3.42
CA ARG A 200 18.62 -12.63 -4.16
C ARG A 200 17.86 -11.75 -5.17
N PRO A 201 17.36 -12.33 -6.29
CA PRO A 201 16.62 -11.56 -7.29
C PRO A 201 15.20 -11.23 -6.83
N HIS A 202 14.65 -10.11 -7.31
CA HIS A 202 13.21 -9.83 -7.17
C HIS A 202 12.41 -10.63 -8.20
N LEU A 203 11.09 -10.69 -8.02
CA LEU A 203 10.22 -11.29 -9.04
C LEU A 203 10.01 -10.32 -10.23
N VAL A 204 9.59 -9.08 -9.95
CA VAL A 204 9.46 -8.01 -10.94
C VAL A 204 10.21 -6.78 -10.44
N GLU A 205 11.11 -6.25 -11.25
CA GLU A 205 11.78 -4.98 -10.97
C GLU A 205 11.79 -4.08 -12.18
N LEU A 206 11.29 -2.86 -11.99
CA LEU A 206 11.31 -1.81 -12.99
C LEU A 206 12.10 -0.66 -12.41
N MET A 207 13.15 -0.27 -13.13
CA MET A 207 14.08 0.77 -12.73
C MET A 207 13.91 2.00 -13.60
N ASN A 208 13.91 3.19 -13.02
CA ASN A 208 13.92 4.47 -13.74
C ASN A 208 12.85 4.56 -14.85
N SER A 209 11.65 4.05 -14.60
CA SER A 209 10.62 3.87 -15.63
C SER A 209 9.38 4.73 -15.35
N THR A 210 8.61 5.06 -16.39
CA THR A 210 7.40 5.87 -16.26
C THR A 210 6.22 5.27 -17.01
N GLY A 211 5.01 5.43 -16.47
CA GLY A 211 3.79 4.88 -17.08
C GLY A 211 3.79 3.36 -17.03
N VAL A 212 3.76 2.81 -15.81
CA VAL A 212 3.77 1.36 -15.56
C VAL A 212 2.40 0.93 -15.08
N LEU A 213 1.84 -0.12 -15.69
CA LEU A 213 0.64 -0.80 -15.24
C LEU A 213 0.95 -2.28 -14.98
N ILE A 214 0.72 -2.75 -13.76
CA ILE A 214 0.75 -4.17 -13.39
C ILE A 214 -0.65 -4.55 -12.90
N SER A 215 -1.36 -5.41 -13.63
CA SER A 215 -2.76 -5.70 -13.30
C SER A 215 -3.20 -7.14 -13.54
N ASN A 216 -4.27 -7.58 -12.87
CA ASN A 216 -5.00 -8.81 -13.20
C ASN A 216 -4.14 -10.09 -13.22
N LEU A 217 -3.22 -10.23 -12.25
CA LEU A 217 -2.23 -11.31 -12.19
C LEU A 217 -2.08 -11.92 -10.79
N THR A 218 -1.58 -13.15 -10.74
CA THR A 218 -1.14 -13.81 -9.51
C THR A 218 0.39 -13.94 -9.49
N PHE A 219 1.02 -13.50 -8.41
CA PHE A 219 2.45 -13.63 -8.13
C PHE A 219 2.68 -14.65 -7.02
N LEU A 220 3.55 -15.62 -7.25
CA LEU A 220 3.84 -16.69 -6.30
C LEU A 220 5.32 -16.77 -5.98
N ASN A 221 5.63 -17.11 -4.72
CA ASN A 221 6.93 -17.61 -4.27
C ASN A 221 8.11 -16.77 -4.77
N SER A 222 8.05 -15.46 -4.57
CA SER A 222 9.17 -14.57 -4.93
C SER A 222 10.46 -15.01 -4.22
N PRO A 223 11.62 -15.01 -4.90
CA PRO A 223 12.90 -15.30 -4.24
C PRO A 223 13.26 -14.30 -3.13
N PHE A 224 12.84 -13.04 -3.29
CA PHE A 224 13.05 -11.91 -2.38
C PHE A 224 11.83 -10.97 -2.50
N TRP A 225 12.00 -9.66 -2.65
CA TRP A 225 10.87 -8.73 -2.90
C TRP A 225 10.11 -9.07 -4.18
N THR A 226 8.79 -8.86 -4.18
CA THR A 226 7.92 -9.33 -5.28
C THR A 226 7.79 -8.29 -6.39
N ILE A 227 7.22 -7.11 -6.12
CA ILE A 227 7.03 -6.05 -7.12
C ILE A 227 7.80 -4.81 -6.68
N HIS A 228 8.92 -4.53 -7.34
CA HIS A 228 9.85 -3.47 -6.97
C HIS A 228 9.97 -2.38 -8.06
N PRO A 229 9.05 -1.39 -8.08
CA PRO A 229 9.22 -0.17 -8.85
C PRO A 229 10.22 0.73 -8.10
N VAL A 230 11.42 0.88 -8.67
CA VAL A 230 12.49 1.70 -8.10
C VAL A 230 12.86 2.85 -9.03
N TYR A 231 12.87 4.07 -8.50
CA TYR A 231 13.07 5.30 -9.28
C TYR A 231 12.01 5.52 -10.37
N CYS A 232 10.80 5.02 -10.17
CA CYS A 232 9.74 5.05 -11.16
C CYS A 232 8.75 6.20 -10.92
N SER A 233 8.02 6.57 -11.95
CA SER A 233 6.94 7.58 -11.88
C SER A 233 5.67 7.04 -12.53
N GLN A 234 4.49 7.41 -12.05
CA GLN A 234 3.20 6.96 -12.64
C GLN A 234 3.10 5.43 -12.71
N VAL A 235 3.13 4.78 -11.54
CA VAL A 235 3.04 3.33 -11.41
C VAL A 235 1.66 2.95 -10.88
N THR A 236 0.98 2.01 -11.52
CA THR A 236 -0.28 1.43 -11.05
C THR A 236 -0.10 -0.07 -10.85
N VAL A 237 -0.42 -0.56 -9.66
CA VAL A 237 -0.54 -1.99 -9.35
C VAL A 237 -1.98 -2.26 -8.92
N GLN A 238 -2.74 -3.00 -9.73
CA GLN A 238 -4.18 -3.16 -9.53
C GLN A 238 -4.68 -4.60 -9.68
N ASN A 239 -5.58 -5.04 -8.79
CA ASN A 239 -6.25 -6.34 -8.92
C ASN A 239 -5.26 -7.50 -9.03
N VAL A 240 -4.27 -7.53 -8.15
CA VAL A 240 -3.25 -8.59 -8.10
C VAL A 240 -3.36 -9.41 -6.83
N ARG A 241 -2.92 -10.67 -6.93
CA ARG A 241 -2.76 -11.57 -5.77
C ARG A 241 -1.28 -11.89 -5.60
N ILE A 242 -0.72 -11.67 -4.42
CA ILE A 242 0.69 -11.96 -4.13
C ILE A 242 0.76 -12.96 -2.97
N LEU A 243 1.34 -14.14 -3.21
CA LEU A 243 1.33 -15.24 -2.25
C LEU A 243 2.73 -15.85 -2.08
N ALA A 244 3.15 -16.01 -0.83
CA ALA A 244 4.32 -16.81 -0.47
C ALA A 244 4.06 -17.51 0.88
N PRO A 245 4.78 -18.59 1.22
CA PRO A 245 4.76 -19.17 2.55
C PRO A 245 5.09 -18.13 3.63
N HIS A 246 4.47 -18.23 4.80
CA HIS A 246 4.68 -17.20 5.85
C HIS A 246 6.08 -17.21 6.46
N ASP A 247 6.82 -18.31 6.31
CA ASP A 247 8.21 -18.46 6.72
C ASP A 247 9.19 -18.09 5.60
N SER A 248 8.73 -17.59 4.45
CA SER A 248 9.62 -17.18 3.36
C SER A 248 10.29 -15.82 3.65
N PRO A 249 11.64 -15.77 3.67
CA PRO A 249 12.39 -14.57 4.03
C PRO A 249 12.23 -13.43 3.04
N ASN A 250 11.89 -12.24 3.54
CA ASN A 250 11.95 -10.98 2.81
C ASN A 250 11.16 -11.04 1.50
N THR A 251 9.96 -11.60 1.60
CA THR A 251 9.01 -11.74 0.49
C THR A 251 8.01 -10.60 0.53
N ASP A 252 8.53 -9.37 0.56
CA ASP A 252 7.75 -8.14 0.54
C ASP A 252 6.80 -8.17 -0.68
N GLY A 253 5.60 -7.63 -0.51
CA GLY A 253 4.57 -7.63 -1.55
C GLY A 253 4.84 -6.59 -2.64
N ILE A 254 4.73 -5.31 -2.29
CA ILE A 254 4.98 -4.20 -3.22
C ILE A 254 5.88 -3.18 -2.55
N ASP A 255 6.95 -2.81 -3.23
CA ASP A 255 8.04 -1.98 -2.71
C ASP A 255 8.22 -0.70 -3.54
N PRO A 256 7.40 0.34 -3.37
CA PRO A 256 7.68 1.64 -3.97
C PRO A 256 8.96 2.22 -3.37
N ASP A 257 10.05 2.21 -4.15
CA ASP A 257 11.36 2.68 -3.71
C ASP A 257 11.81 3.90 -4.52
N SER A 258 11.99 5.03 -3.84
CA SER A 258 12.32 6.33 -4.46
C SER A 258 11.42 6.63 -5.68
N SER A 259 10.13 6.32 -5.60
CA SER A 259 9.17 6.39 -6.71
C SER A 259 8.04 7.38 -6.44
N ASP A 260 7.52 8.01 -7.48
CA ASP A 260 6.51 9.06 -7.37
C ASP A 260 5.21 8.76 -8.15
N ASN A 261 4.08 9.23 -7.62
CA ASN A 261 2.76 9.00 -8.23
C ASN A 261 2.48 7.49 -8.42
N VAL A 262 2.45 6.78 -7.30
CA VAL A 262 2.21 5.33 -7.25
C VAL A 262 0.81 5.06 -6.73
N CYS A 263 0.05 4.26 -7.48
CA CYS A 263 -1.23 3.72 -7.07
C CYS A 263 -1.12 2.21 -6.82
N ILE A 264 -1.62 1.76 -5.68
CA ILE A 264 -1.79 0.35 -5.34
C ILE A 264 -3.24 0.15 -4.93
N GLU A 265 -4.01 -0.61 -5.71
CA GLU A 265 -5.42 -0.83 -5.38
C GLU A 265 -5.97 -2.23 -5.68
N ASP A 266 -7.00 -2.64 -4.94
CA ASP A 266 -7.70 -3.92 -5.16
C ASP A 266 -6.78 -5.15 -5.02
N CYS A 267 -5.80 -5.09 -4.12
CA CYS A 267 -4.79 -6.12 -3.96
C CYS A 267 -5.11 -7.09 -2.80
N TYR A 268 -4.76 -8.37 -3.00
CA TYR A 268 -4.69 -9.35 -1.92
C TYR A 268 -3.25 -9.85 -1.74
N ILE A 269 -2.67 -9.69 -0.55
CA ILE A 269 -1.26 -10.05 -0.28
C ILE A 269 -1.19 -10.96 0.96
N SER A 270 -0.49 -12.09 0.82
CA SER A 270 -0.22 -13.03 1.92
C SER A 270 1.19 -13.58 1.78
N THR A 271 2.15 -12.98 2.48
CA THR A 271 3.58 -13.26 2.32
C THR A 271 4.28 -13.35 3.68
N GLY A 272 5.56 -13.74 3.67
CA GLY A 272 6.37 -13.87 4.88
C GLY A 272 7.00 -12.58 5.39
N ASP A 273 6.92 -11.48 4.63
CA ASP A 273 7.42 -10.17 5.04
C ASP A 273 6.39 -9.05 4.74
N ASP A 274 6.81 -7.79 4.65
CA ASP A 274 5.91 -6.63 4.64
C ASP A 274 4.96 -6.66 3.43
N LEU A 275 3.65 -6.42 3.60
CA LEU A 275 2.72 -6.47 2.46
C LEU A 275 2.97 -5.30 1.50
N ILE A 276 3.13 -4.11 2.05
CA ILE A 276 3.58 -2.91 1.35
C ILE A 276 4.80 -2.35 2.11
N ALA A 277 5.90 -2.12 1.41
CA ALA A 277 7.12 -1.57 1.98
C ALA A 277 7.57 -0.33 1.21
N ILE A 278 7.23 0.87 1.69
CA ILE A 278 7.64 2.12 1.05
C ILE A 278 9.07 2.46 1.46
N LYS A 279 9.95 2.63 0.48
CA LYS A 279 11.39 2.85 0.65
C LYS A 279 11.86 4.06 -0.17
N SER A 280 13.07 4.53 0.08
CA SER A 280 13.72 5.59 -0.69
C SER A 280 15.24 5.59 -0.47
N GLY A 281 15.89 4.44 -0.61
CA GLY A 281 17.34 4.30 -0.40
C GLY A 281 17.81 4.28 1.06
N TRP A 282 19.10 3.95 1.24
CA TRP A 282 19.70 3.54 2.52
C TRP A 282 20.89 4.42 2.92
N ASP A 283 20.78 5.05 4.09
CA ASP A 283 21.78 5.91 4.74
C ASP A 283 22.40 6.95 3.78
N GLU A 284 23.71 7.15 3.81
CA GLU A 284 24.41 8.14 3.01
C GLU A 284 24.22 7.94 1.51
N TYR A 285 24.00 6.70 1.05
CA TYR A 285 23.72 6.40 -0.36
C TYR A 285 22.33 6.91 -0.76
N GLY A 286 21.33 6.69 0.10
CA GLY A 286 19.99 7.23 -0.09
C GLY A 286 19.95 8.77 0.02
N ILE A 287 20.67 9.33 0.99
CA ILE A 287 20.82 10.78 1.17
C ILE A 287 21.48 11.41 -0.06
N ALA A 288 22.57 10.83 -0.56
CA ALA A 288 23.30 11.33 -1.72
C ALA A 288 22.50 11.18 -3.01
N TYR A 289 21.73 10.09 -3.15
CA TYR A 289 20.84 9.89 -4.29
C TYR A 289 19.68 10.89 -4.28
N GLY A 290 19.14 11.21 -3.10
CA GLY A 290 18.27 12.36 -2.89
C GLY A 290 16.91 12.30 -3.59
N ARG A 291 16.44 11.10 -3.93
CA ARG A 291 15.12 10.89 -4.56
C ARG A 291 14.12 10.32 -3.56
N PRO A 292 13.06 11.05 -3.19
CA PRO A 292 12.06 10.54 -2.26
C PRO A 292 11.07 9.57 -2.93
N SER A 293 10.38 8.79 -2.10
CA SER A 293 9.10 8.17 -2.46
C SER A 293 7.96 9.10 -2.10
N THR A 294 7.12 9.48 -3.06
CA THR A 294 6.07 10.48 -2.81
C THR A 294 4.80 10.34 -3.63
N ASN A 295 3.69 10.86 -3.11
CA ASN A 295 2.38 10.77 -3.75
C ASN A 295 2.00 9.30 -4.03
N ILE A 296 1.83 8.55 -2.94
CA ILE A 296 1.53 7.12 -2.96
C ILE A 296 0.13 6.91 -2.41
N ILE A 297 -0.72 6.24 -3.19
CA ILE A 297 -2.07 5.85 -2.81
C ILE A 297 -2.11 4.34 -2.63
N ILE A 298 -2.62 3.87 -1.49
CA ILE A 298 -2.90 2.47 -1.17
C ILE A 298 -4.38 2.36 -0.84
N HIS A 299 -5.14 1.59 -1.62
CA HIS A 299 -6.59 1.56 -1.46
C HIS A 299 -7.20 0.18 -1.65
N ARG A 300 -8.14 -0.22 -0.78
CA ARG A 300 -8.79 -1.54 -0.83
C ARG A 300 -7.76 -2.69 -0.84
N LEU A 301 -6.90 -2.69 0.19
CA LEU A 301 -5.86 -3.70 0.39
C LEU A 301 -6.30 -4.70 1.46
N VAL A 302 -6.22 -5.99 1.15
CA VAL A 302 -6.49 -7.08 2.09
C VAL A 302 -5.26 -7.95 2.22
N GLY A 303 -4.87 -8.34 3.44
CA GLY A 303 -3.76 -9.27 3.58
C GLY A 303 -3.37 -9.73 4.97
N ARG A 304 -2.35 -10.60 5.01
CA ARG A 304 -1.79 -11.18 6.24
C ARG A 304 -0.29 -11.45 6.13
N THR A 305 0.47 -11.29 7.22
CA THR A 305 1.93 -11.46 7.23
C THR A 305 2.51 -11.73 8.61
N GLN A 306 3.68 -12.36 8.69
CA GLN A 306 4.44 -12.47 9.94
C GLN A 306 5.23 -11.20 10.33
N THR A 307 5.23 -10.14 9.50
CA THR A 307 5.96 -8.89 9.79
C THR A 307 5.05 -7.67 9.87
N SER A 308 4.74 -6.98 8.78
CA SER A 308 3.98 -5.72 8.81
C SER A 308 3.03 -5.56 7.62
N GLY A 309 1.80 -5.09 7.87
CA GLY A 309 0.85 -4.76 6.81
C GLY A 309 1.37 -3.66 5.89
N ILE A 310 1.41 -2.41 6.38
CA ILE A 310 2.06 -1.29 5.68
C ILE A 310 3.28 -0.89 6.50
N ALA A 311 4.46 -0.98 5.87
CA ALA A 311 5.72 -0.53 6.43
C ALA A 311 6.27 0.66 5.63
N ILE A 312 6.75 1.68 6.35
CA ILE A 312 7.57 2.75 5.78
C ILE A 312 8.98 2.60 6.34
N GLY A 313 9.95 2.42 5.44
CA GLY A 313 11.34 2.13 5.77
C GLY A 313 11.67 0.61 5.86
N SER A 314 12.84 0.23 6.39
CA SER A 314 13.77 1.11 7.10
C SER A 314 14.61 2.00 6.18
N GLU A 315 14.70 1.66 4.89
CA GLU A 315 15.49 2.38 3.89
C GLU A 315 14.68 3.59 3.41
N MET A 316 14.69 4.69 4.16
CA MET A 316 13.88 5.90 3.90
C MET A 316 14.72 7.18 3.78
N SER A 317 15.99 7.02 3.42
CA SER A 317 17.01 8.08 3.51
C SER A 317 16.87 9.21 2.49
N GLY A 318 16.31 8.91 1.31
CA GLY A 318 15.89 9.91 0.31
C GLY A 318 14.60 10.65 0.67
N GLY A 319 13.86 10.20 1.68
CA GLY A 319 12.60 10.77 2.16
C GLY A 319 11.35 10.03 1.66
N VAL A 320 10.32 9.99 2.49
CA VAL A 320 8.98 9.48 2.17
C VAL A 320 7.93 10.53 2.53
N SER A 321 7.04 10.87 1.60
CA SER A 321 5.97 11.84 1.89
C SER A 321 4.72 11.75 1.02
N GLU A 322 3.61 12.32 1.49
CA GLU A 322 2.33 12.32 0.77
C GLU A 322 1.85 10.88 0.49
N VAL A 323 1.70 10.10 1.56
CA VAL A 323 1.18 8.73 1.49
C VAL A 323 -0.25 8.71 2.01
N HIS A 324 -1.16 8.21 1.20
CA HIS A 324 -2.56 8.01 1.54
C HIS A 324 -2.90 6.52 1.50
N ALA A 325 -3.25 5.92 2.64
CA ALA A 325 -3.77 4.57 2.74
C ALA A 325 -5.22 4.58 3.27
N GLU A 326 -6.16 3.97 2.53
CA GLU A 326 -7.58 3.94 2.89
C GLU A 326 -8.22 2.59 2.54
N ASP A 327 -9.22 2.16 3.30
CA ASP A 327 -9.93 0.88 3.12
C ASP A 327 -8.99 -0.32 3.22
N ILE A 328 -8.40 -0.51 4.40
CA ILE A 328 -7.39 -1.54 4.65
C ILE A 328 -7.95 -2.63 5.57
N GLN A 329 -7.73 -3.89 5.21
CA GLN A 329 -8.10 -5.03 6.05
C GLN A 329 -6.90 -5.96 6.28
N PHE A 330 -6.43 -6.03 7.53
CA PHE A 330 -5.36 -6.96 7.92
C PHE A 330 -5.83 -7.95 8.96
N TYR A 331 -5.40 -9.20 8.79
CA TYR A 331 -5.71 -10.26 9.73
C TYR A 331 -4.53 -11.20 9.93
N ASP A 332 -4.47 -11.88 11.07
CA ASP A 332 -3.39 -12.83 11.41
C ASP A 332 -1.99 -12.26 11.12
N SER A 333 -1.77 -11.01 11.55
CA SER A 333 -0.57 -10.22 11.21
C SER A 333 0.23 -9.83 12.44
N TYR A 334 1.55 -9.68 12.29
CA TYR A 334 2.36 -9.22 13.42
C TYR A 334 2.20 -7.72 13.68
N ASN A 335 2.52 -6.85 12.72
CA ASN A 335 2.19 -5.41 12.77
C ASN A 335 1.15 -5.05 11.71
N ALA A 336 0.27 -4.08 11.98
CA ALA A 336 -0.61 -3.52 10.94
C ALA A 336 0.02 -2.30 10.24
N ILE A 337 0.34 -1.24 10.99
CA ILE A 337 0.96 -0.02 10.46
C ILE A 337 2.32 0.16 11.12
N ARG A 338 3.38 0.33 10.32
CA ARG A 338 4.75 0.37 10.81
C ARG A 338 5.59 1.49 10.19
N ILE A 339 6.37 2.19 11.01
CA ILE A 339 7.45 3.10 10.58
C ILE A 339 8.75 2.61 11.20
N LYS A 340 9.78 2.40 10.38
CA LYS A 340 11.09 1.88 10.77
C LYS A 340 12.16 2.90 10.40
N THR A 341 13.00 3.31 11.34
CA THR A 341 14.18 4.14 11.07
C THR A 341 15.25 3.95 12.16
N SER A 342 16.40 4.57 11.98
CA SER A 342 17.50 4.62 12.95
C SER A 342 18.34 5.89 12.78
N PRO A 343 19.08 6.33 13.82
CA PRO A 343 20.18 7.28 13.64
C PRO A 343 21.12 6.80 12.53
N GLY A 344 21.44 7.65 11.57
CA GLY A 344 22.15 7.24 10.35
C GLY A 344 21.33 7.37 9.08
N ARG A 345 20.02 7.12 9.18
CA ARG A 345 19.12 7.17 8.02
C ARG A 345 19.00 8.56 7.43
N GLY A 346 19.01 9.61 8.25
CA GLY A 346 18.65 10.95 7.83
C GLY A 346 17.26 10.98 7.16
N GLY A 347 17.10 11.84 6.16
CA GLY A 347 15.86 11.91 5.38
C GLY A 347 14.65 12.29 6.24
N TYR A 348 13.47 11.83 5.81
CA TYR A 348 12.22 12.12 6.51
C TYR A 348 11.14 11.10 6.20
N VAL A 349 10.17 10.94 7.11
CA VAL A 349 8.86 10.36 6.83
C VAL A 349 7.83 11.38 7.30
N ARG A 350 7.04 11.93 6.37
CA ARG A 350 6.06 12.96 6.72
C ARG A 350 4.81 12.95 5.87
N ASN A 351 3.75 13.58 6.34
CA ASN A 351 2.51 13.75 5.56
C ASN A 351 1.93 12.38 5.17
N ILE A 352 1.69 11.55 6.20
CA ILE A 352 1.17 10.20 6.05
C ILE A 352 -0.26 10.20 6.60
N TYR A 353 -1.21 9.73 5.80
CA TYR A 353 -2.61 9.62 6.16
C TYR A 353 -3.07 8.17 6.00
N VAL A 354 -3.43 7.52 7.10
CA VAL A 354 -3.99 6.17 7.10
C VAL A 354 -5.40 6.22 7.67
N SER A 355 -6.39 5.73 6.94
CA SER A 355 -7.79 5.76 7.37
C SER A 355 -8.58 4.50 7.01
N ASN A 356 -9.71 4.31 7.69
CA ASN A 356 -10.63 3.19 7.50
C ASN A 356 -9.92 1.82 7.49
N VAL A 357 -9.41 1.43 8.67
CA VAL A 357 -8.63 0.20 8.85
C VAL A 357 -9.39 -0.80 9.72
N THR A 358 -9.53 -2.03 9.25
CA THR A 358 -10.09 -3.15 10.01
C THR A 358 -9.02 -4.19 10.32
N LEU A 359 -8.86 -4.52 11.60
CA LEU A 359 -7.83 -5.45 12.10
C LEU A 359 -8.46 -6.66 12.81
N ALA A 360 -7.91 -7.86 12.59
CA ALA A 360 -8.33 -9.06 13.32
C ALA A 360 -7.13 -9.96 13.65
N ASN A 361 -6.97 -10.38 14.91
CA ASN A 361 -5.84 -11.24 15.32
C ASN A 361 -4.47 -10.60 14.97
N VAL A 362 -4.25 -9.35 15.38
CA VAL A 362 -3.01 -8.62 15.10
C VAL A 362 -2.20 -8.45 16.38
N ASP A 363 -0.90 -8.74 16.34
CA ASP A 363 -0.04 -8.64 17.51
C ASP A 363 0.15 -7.17 17.95
N ILE A 364 0.44 -6.26 17.01
CA ILE A 364 0.61 -4.84 17.29
C ILE A 364 -0.06 -4.00 16.21
N ALA A 365 -1.05 -3.18 16.58
CA ALA A 365 -1.76 -2.39 15.57
C ALA A 365 -0.87 -1.26 14.98
N ILE A 366 -0.15 -0.52 15.83
CA ILE A 366 0.66 0.63 15.39
C ILE A 366 2.08 0.54 15.99
N THR A 367 3.10 0.48 15.13
CA THR A 367 4.49 0.35 15.57
C THR A 367 5.41 1.37 14.90
N PHE A 368 5.93 2.34 15.65
CA PHE A 368 7.01 3.21 15.17
C PHE A 368 8.28 2.92 15.96
N THR A 369 9.40 2.75 15.26
CA THR A 369 10.68 2.41 15.88
C THR A 369 11.78 3.29 15.31
N GLY A 370 12.42 4.07 16.18
CA GLY A 370 13.59 4.88 15.88
C GLY A 370 14.93 4.16 16.04
N LEU A 371 14.95 2.87 16.34
CA LEU A 371 16.17 2.09 16.63
C LEU A 371 16.25 0.78 15.83
N TYR A 372 15.92 0.79 14.53
CA TYR A 372 15.87 -0.43 13.71
C TYR A 372 17.24 -1.14 13.53
N GLY A 373 18.35 -0.40 13.58
CA GLY A 373 19.69 -0.94 13.85
C GLY A 373 20.48 -1.58 12.67
N GLU A 374 19.91 -1.68 11.47
CA GLU A 374 20.64 -2.16 10.27
C GLU A 374 21.29 -1.02 9.49
N HIS A 375 22.51 -1.17 8.98
CA HIS A 375 23.22 -0.16 8.17
C HIS A 375 23.99 -0.87 7.02
N PRO A 376 24.22 -0.21 5.86
CA PRO A 376 24.90 -0.85 4.73
C PRO A 376 26.36 -1.16 5.06
N ASP A 377 27.00 -0.31 5.85
CA ASP A 377 28.36 -0.46 6.32
C ASP A 377 28.56 0.38 7.59
N ASP A 378 29.79 0.43 8.10
CA ASP A 378 30.13 1.18 9.32
C ASP A 378 30.48 2.67 9.05
N ALA A 379 30.36 3.14 7.80
CA ALA A 379 30.74 4.50 7.39
C ALA A 379 29.58 5.51 7.46
N TYR A 380 28.36 5.06 7.76
CA TYR A 380 27.20 5.93 7.93
C TYR A 380 27.43 6.98 9.03
N ASN A 381 26.78 8.14 8.88
CA ASN A 381 26.86 9.21 9.88
C ASN A 381 25.81 9.00 10.99
N PRO A 382 26.17 8.57 12.22
CA PRO A 382 25.19 8.32 13.29
C PRO A 382 24.44 9.58 13.74
N ASN A 383 24.93 10.77 13.41
CA ASN A 383 24.25 12.04 13.70
C ASN A 383 23.25 12.46 12.62
N ALA A 384 23.14 11.71 11.52
CA ALA A 384 22.11 11.92 10.51
C ALA A 384 20.78 11.39 11.04
N LEU A 385 20.07 12.23 11.80
CA LEU A 385 18.79 11.86 12.41
C LEU A 385 17.63 12.08 11.43
N PRO A 386 16.63 11.18 11.42
CA PRO A 386 15.47 11.25 10.54
C PRO A 386 14.38 12.17 11.07
N VAL A 387 13.78 12.99 10.20
CA VAL A 387 12.58 13.76 10.58
C VAL A 387 11.33 12.90 10.42
N ILE A 388 10.66 12.53 11.52
CA ILE A 388 9.38 11.82 11.50
C ILE A 388 8.28 12.76 12.02
N GLU A 389 7.41 13.21 11.13
CA GLU A 389 6.36 14.17 11.50
C GLU A 389 5.05 14.01 10.74
N LYS A 390 3.96 14.56 11.26
CA LYS A 390 2.69 14.74 10.51
C LYS A 390 2.13 13.41 10.02
N ILE A 391 1.94 12.49 10.95
CA ILE A 391 1.41 11.15 10.72
C ILE A 391 0.00 11.09 11.31
N THR A 392 -1.00 10.84 10.48
CA THR A 392 -2.40 10.74 10.93
C THR A 392 -2.93 9.33 10.68
N ILE A 393 -3.40 8.69 11.75
CA ILE A 393 -4.05 7.38 11.71
C ILE A 393 -5.47 7.56 12.26
N LYS A 394 -6.47 7.26 11.44
CA LYS A 394 -7.87 7.56 11.72
C LYS A 394 -8.80 6.38 11.42
N ASP A 395 -9.92 6.28 12.12
CA ASP A 395 -10.99 5.32 11.82
C ASP A 395 -10.46 3.87 11.78
N VAL A 396 -9.89 3.42 12.90
CA VAL A 396 -9.31 2.07 13.04
C VAL A 396 -10.18 1.25 13.98
N VAL A 397 -10.62 0.08 13.54
CA VAL A 397 -11.33 -0.89 14.38
C VAL A 397 -10.56 -2.21 14.39
N GLY A 398 -10.31 -2.76 15.59
CA GLY A 398 -9.53 -3.98 15.73
C GLY A 398 -10.10 -4.94 16.77
N GLU A 399 -10.19 -6.22 16.40
CA GLU A 399 -10.59 -7.32 17.28
C GLU A 399 -9.44 -8.29 17.54
N ASN A 400 -9.33 -8.81 18.76
CA ASN A 400 -8.25 -9.68 19.21
C ASN A 400 -6.86 -9.10 18.89
N ILE A 401 -6.62 -7.89 19.37
CA ILE A 401 -5.34 -7.19 19.23
C ILE A 401 -4.50 -7.49 20.45
N LYS A 402 -3.21 -7.80 20.32
CA LYS A 402 -2.37 -8.01 21.52
C LYS A 402 -1.97 -6.68 22.15
N THR A 403 -1.34 -5.79 21.38
CA THR A 403 -0.90 -4.46 21.82
C THR A 403 -1.46 -3.39 20.87
N ALA A 404 -2.01 -2.29 21.41
CA ALA A 404 -2.54 -1.19 20.59
C ALA A 404 -1.41 -0.43 19.87
N GLY A 405 -0.33 -0.08 20.57
CA GLY A 405 0.83 0.47 19.89
C GLY A 405 2.14 0.52 20.67
N LEU A 406 3.23 0.42 19.93
CA LEU A 406 4.60 0.63 20.39
C LEU A 406 5.21 1.76 19.57
N ILE A 407 5.31 2.96 20.15
CA ILE A 407 5.73 4.16 19.43
C ILE A 407 6.95 4.76 20.12
N GLU A 408 8.12 4.38 19.62
CA GLU A 408 9.42 4.78 20.14
C GLU A 408 10.16 5.63 19.10
N GLY A 409 10.32 6.92 19.42
CA GLY A 409 11.17 7.84 18.68
C GLY A 409 12.64 7.70 19.04
N ILE A 410 13.43 8.73 18.75
CA ILE A 410 14.87 8.78 19.06
C ILE A 410 15.09 9.74 20.22
N GLU A 411 15.90 9.33 21.19
CA GLU A 411 16.25 10.21 22.30
C GLU A 411 16.95 11.49 21.80
N GLY A 412 16.35 12.64 22.12
CA GLY A 412 16.83 13.95 21.65
C GLY A 412 16.29 14.39 20.29
N ASP A 413 15.60 13.52 19.55
CA ASP A 413 14.95 13.80 18.27
C ASP A 413 13.58 13.12 18.19
N ASN A 414 12.62 13.73 18.87
CA ASN A 414 11.30 13.15 19.04
C ASN A 414 10.57 13.02 17.69
N PHE A 415 9.77 11.97 17.54
CA PHE A 415 8.76 11.92 16.49
C PHE A 415 7.61 12.85 16.86
N VAL A 416 7.19 13.75 15.98
CA VAL A 416 6.26 14.83 16.34
C VAL A 416 5.00 14.83 15.47
N ASN A 417 3.95 15.50 15.93
CA ASN A 417 2.70 15.65 15.17
C ASN A 417 2.10 14.29 14.74
N ILE A 418 2.12 13.33 15.67
CA ILE A 418 1.45 12.03 15.51
C ILE A 418 0.00 12.17 15.96
N CYS A 419 -0.96 12.03 15.06
CA CYS A 419 -2.38 12.22 15.33
C CYS A 419 -3.14 10.91 15.21
N LEU A 420 -3.78 10.50 16.31
CA LEU A 420 -4.62 9.31 16.38
C LEU A 420 -6.08 9.73 16.57
N SER A 421 -7.00 9.27 15.73
CA SER A 421 -8.41 9.66 15.86
C SER A 421 -9.39 8.54 15.57
N ASN A 422 -10.42 8.40 16.40
CA ASN A 422 -11.47 7.38 16.21
C ASN A 422 -10.90 5.96 16.05
N ILE A 423 -10.18 5.50 17.08
CA ILE A 423 -9.52 4.19 17.10
C ILE A 423 -10.16 3.35 18.20
N ILE A 424 -10.64 2.16 17.87
CA ILE A 424 -11.26 1.22 18.81
C ILE A 424 -10.59 -0.14 18.63
N LEU A 425 -9.76 -0.53 19.60
CA LEU A 425 -8.98 -1.77 19.58
C LEU A 425 -9.33 -2.61 20.80
N ASN A 426 -9.87 -3.81 20.58
CA ASN A 426 -10.09 -4.81 21.62
C ASN A 426 -8.75 -5.51 21.93
N VAL A 427 -8.04 -4.99 22.91
CA VAL A 427 -6.69 -5.42 23.29
C VAL A 427 -6.68 -6.54 24.33
N THR A 428 -5.68 -7.41 24.29
CA THR A 428 -5.45 -8.46 25.30
C THR A 428 -4.30 -8.15 26.27
N SER A 429 -3.38 -7.24 25.91
CA SER A 429 -2.30 -6.79 26.80
C SER A 429 -2.82 -5.87 27.92
N ASN A 430 -2.28 -6.04 29.13
CA ASN A 430 -2.49 -5.12 30.26
C ASN A 430 -1.80 -3.76 30.07
N TYR A 431 -0.82 -3.69 29.17
CA TYR A 431 -0.10 -2.47 28.79
C TYR A 431 -0.30 -2.26 27.29
N PRO A 432 -1.44 -1.70 26.88
CA PRO A 432 -1.80 -1.61 25.47
C PRO A 432 -0.95 -0.64 24.67
N TRP A 433 -0.35 0.35 25.34
CA TRP A 433 0.49 1.36 24.72
C TRP A 433 1.85 1.43 25.40
N ASN A 434 2.91 1.56 24.61
CA ASN A 434 4.23 1.99 25.06
C ASN A 434 4.72 3.10 24.16
N CYS A 435 5.05 4.25 24.75
CA CYS A 435 5.47 5.42 24.00
C CYS A 435 6.65 6.12 24.67
N SER A 436 7.67 6.42 23.88
CA SER A 436 8.86 7.15 24.29
C SER A 436 9.31 8.06 23.15
N TYR A 437 9.85 9.23 23.51
CA TYR A 437 10.42 10.18 22.53
C TYR A 437 9.48 10.51 21.37
N VAL A 438 8.19 10.67 21.67
CA VAL A 438 7.14 11.02 20.71
C VAL A 438 6.30 12.16 21.27
N LYS A 439 5.72 12.98 20.39
CA LYS A 439 4.73 14.00 20.74
C LYS A 439 3.60 13.99 19.72
N GLY A 440 2.38 14.09 20.20
CA GLY A 440 1.22 14.10 19.32
C GLY A 440 -0.09 14.25 20.06
N TYR A 441 -1.16 13.89 19.36
CA TYR A 441 -2.52 14.14 19.77
C TYR A 441 -3.38 12.88 19.59
N SER A 442 -4.39 12.74 20.44
CA SER A 442 -5.39 11.68 20.31
C SER A 442 -6.80 12.18 20.56
N ASP A 443 -7.76 11.66 19.79
CA ASP A 443 -9.18 11.92 19.98
C ASP A 443 -10.00 10.64 19.75
N LEU A 444 -10.89 10.28 20.68
CA LEU A 444 -11.69 9.06 20.60
C LEU A 444 -10.86 7.77 20.36
N VAL A 445 -9.79 7.59 21.14
CA VAL A 445 -8.92 6.40 21.08
C VAL A 445 -9.20 5.48 22.28
N GLN A 446 -9.51 4.21 22.00
CA GLN A 446 -9.77 3.16 22.99
C GLN A 446 -8.95 1.91 22.64
N PRO A 447 -8.12 1.38 23.55
CA PRO A 447 -7.83 1.88 24.91
C PRO A 447 -7.11 3.24 24.89
N GLU A 448 -7.20 3.99 25.99
CA GLU A 448 -6.62 5.34 26.11
C GLU A 448 -5.13 5.35 25.71
N ALA A 449 -4.75 6.30 24.85
CA ALA A 449 -3.38 6.45 24.38
C ALA A 449 -2.41 6.86 25.51
N CYS A 450 -1.12 6.60 25.29
CA CYS A 450 -0.04 7.00 26.19
C CYS A 450 0.05 8.52 26.40
N GLU A 451 0.57 8.96 27.57
CA GLU A 451 0.68 10.37 27.95
C GLU A 451 1.28 11.31 26.87
N PRO A 452 2.36 10.94 26.14
CA PRO A 452 2.92 11.82 25.10
C PRO A 452 2.00 12.07 23.88
N LEU A 453 0.94 11.27 23.73
CA LEU A 453 -0.07 11.38 22.67
C LEU A 453 -1.45 11.78 23.22
N LYS A 454 -1.58 12.00 24.52
CA LYS A 454 -2.88 12.16 25.21
C LYS A 454 -3.52 13.53 25.02
N GLU A 455 -2.76 14.52 24.55
CA GLU A 455 -3.30 15.85 24.27
C GLU A 455 -4.41 15.75 23.22
N ARG A 456 -5.56 16.39 23.47
CA ARG A 456 -6.69 16.32 22.55
C ARG A 456 -6.44 17.15 21.31
N ILE A 457 -7.01 16.71 20.19
CA ILE A 457 -7.04 17.50 18.96
C ILE A 457 -8.04 18.66 19.14
N PHE A 458 -7.54 19.85 19.47
CA PHE A 458 -8.33 21.10 19.50
C PHE A 458 -8.22 21.86 18.17
N PRO A 459 -9.12 22.80 17.85
CA PRO A 459 -9.06 23.58 16.61
C PRO A 459 -7.70 24.26 16.34
N GLY A 460 -6.94 24.61 17.39
CA GLY A 460 -5.59 25.16 17.28
C GLY A 460 -4.51 24.15 16.89
N HIS A 461 -4.76 22.85 17.04
CA HIS A 461 -3.86 21.73 16.70
C HIS A 461 -4.26 21.03 15.40
N CYS A 462 -5.39 21.38 14.78
CA CYS A 462 -5.79 20.82 13.49
C CYS A 462 -4.77 21.09 12.39
N SER A 463 -3.96 22.14 12.50
CA SER A 463 -2.84 22.39 11.56
C SER A 463 -1.62 21.48 11.79
N ASP A 464 -1.53 20.85 12.96
CA ASP A 464 -0.41 19.96 13.32
C ASP A 464 -0.63 18.57 12.72
N CYS A 465 -1.88 18.11 12.68
CA CYS A 465 -2.26 16.88 12.00
C CYS A 465 -2.24 17.04 10.48
N TYR A 466 -1.85 15.97 9.78
CA TYR A 466 -1.92 15.93 8.33
C TYR A 466 -3.32 15.48 7.90
N TYR A 467 -3.95 16.29 7.06
CA TYR A 467 -5.21 15.95 6.42
C TYR A 467 -5.03 16.04 4.91
N LEU A 468 -5.72 15.17 4.19
CA LEU A 468 -5.78 15.26 2.74
C LEU A 468 -6.41 16.61 2.37
N THR A 469 -5.70 17.37 1.54
CA THR A 469 -6.29 18.58 0.98
C THR A 469 -7.33 18.18 -0.06
N ASN A 470 -8.46 18.90 -0.11
CA ASN A 470 -9.54 18.71 -1.11
C ASN A 470 -9.07 18.79 -2.59
N GLN A 471 -7.78 19.04 -2.85
CA GLN A 471 -7.21 19.06 -4.20
C GLN A 471 -6.90 17.67 -4.76
N ILE A 472 -6.71 16.63 -3.93
CA ILE A 472 -6.56 15.26 -4.43
C ILE A 472 -7.90 14.73 -4.98
N GLN A 473 -9.04 15.32 -4.58
CA GLN A 473 -10.36 15.01 -5.15
C GLN A 473 -10.69 15.81 -6.43
N SER A 474 -10.00 16.91 -6.74
CA SER A 474 -10.47 17.88 -7.75
C SER A 474 -9.68 17.95 -9.06
N SER A 475 -8.53 17.27 -9.19
CA SER A 475 -7.87 17.10 -10.50
C SER A 475 -8.67 16.22 -11.48
N ASN A 476 -9.69 15.52 -10.99
CA ASN A 476 -10.54 14.58 -11.75
C ASN A 476 -11.68 15.22 -12.58
N SER A 477 -11.70 16.54 -12.80
CA SER A 477 -12.81 17.19 -13.55
C SER A 477 -12.42 18.19 -14.63
N GLN A 478 -11.14 18.43 -14.89
CA GLN A 478 -10.70 19.34 -15.96
C GLN A 478 -9.78 18.65 -16.96
N ASN A 479 -10.35 17.81 -17.83
CA ASN A 479 -9.86 17.58 -19.20
C ASN A 479 -10.87 16.80 -20.06
N ARG A 480 -12.14 17.22 -20.06
CA ARG A 480 -13.10 16.83 -21.10
C ARG A 480 -13.89 18.05 -21.60
N GLY A 481 -13.49 18.52 -22.78
CA GLY A 481 -14.10 19.60 -23.57
C GLY A 481 -12.97 20.41 -24.22
N GLN A 482 -12.81 20.58 -25.53
CA GLN A 482 -13.72 20.47 -26.66
C GLN A 482 -12.89 20.12 -27.93
N THR A 483 -13.33 19.16 -28.74
CA THR A 483 -13.02 19.12 -30.18
C THR A 483 -14.24 18.58 -30.93
N SER A 484 -15.18 19.48 -31.22
CA SER A 484 -16.15 19.30 -32.29
C SER A 484 -15.99 20.47 -33.25
N GLY A 485 -15.16 20.28 -34.27
CA GLY A 485 -15.03 21.17 -35.42
C GLY A 485 -15.91 20.63 -36.54
N ASP A 486 -16.96 21.39 -36.86
CA ASP A 486 -17.91 21.17 -37.94
C ASP A 486 -17.25 21.01 -39.32
N ILE A 487 -17.72 20.03 -40.07
CA ILE A 487 -17.59 19.94 -41.52
C ILE A 487 -18.85 20.54 -42.13
N ARG A 488 -18.74 21.69 -42.79
CA ARG A 488 -19.53 22.13 -43.96
C ARG A 488 -19.02 23.46 -44.49
N GLY A 489 -18.57 23.44 -45.74
CA GLY A 489 -18.11 24.57 -46.55
C GLY A 489 -17.49 24.06 -47.83
#